data_AF-E9RUT1-F1
#
_entry.id   AF-E9RUT1-F1
#
_cell.length_a   1.000
_cell.length_b   1.000
_cell.length_c   1.000
_cell.angle_alpha   90.00
_cell.angle_beta   90.00
_cell.angle_gamma   90.00
#
_symmetry.space_group_name_H-M   'P 1'
#
loop_
_entity.id
_entity.type
_entity.pdbx_description
1 polymer ?
#
loop_
_entity_poly.entity_id
_entity_poly.type
_entity_poly.pdbx_seq_one_letter_code
_entity_poly.pdbx_strand_id
1 'polypeptide(L)'
;MKRNLAIFFMGMTIATMVLGGCGDKENISKKDGKQSESVEDKKTFTVGFDAEYPPYGYMDENGEYTGFDLELAEAVCELEGWELVKKPINWDSKDMELNSGAIDCIWNGFTMNGREEEYTFSTPYVDNSQVIVVAEKSGMKTLEDLQGKSVGVQAASAALDLLQSEEEGGQKALADTFSALNEFADYNTAFTELQAGALDALAIDVGVANYQIKSRGEGYQILEETLNTEQYAIGFKKGNQELCDVVNADLKKLTEDGTIAKLAEKYEIADMVTLK
;
A
#
# COMPACT_ATOMS: atom_id res chain seq x y z
N MET A 1 21.88 -53.68 2.80
CA MET A 1 21.77 -54.87 1.93
C MET A 1 21.80 -54.40 0.48
N LYS A 2 22.81 -54.88 -0.25
CA LYS A 2 23.01 -54.66 -1.69
C LYS A 2 22.01 -55.51 -2.49
N ARG A 3 21.58 -55.00 -3.65
CA ARG A 3 21.52 -55.67 -4.98
C ARG A 3 20.82 -54.70 -5.94
N ASN A 4 21.52 -54.07 -6.90
CA ASN A 4 21.98 -54.62 -8.21
C ASN A 4 20.79 -54.93 -9.13
N LEU A 5 20.76 -54.65 -10.43
CA LEU A 5 21.66 -54.04 -11.43
C LEU A 5 20.96 -54.23 -12.82
N ALA A 6 21.33 -53.41 -13.80
CA ALA A 6 21.32 -53.64 -15.27
C ALA A 6 19.94 -53.62 -15.99
N ILE A 7 19.67 -52.71 -16.94
CA ILE A 7 20.32 -52.36 -18.24
C ILE A 7 20.23 -53.48 -19.29
N PHE A 8 19.50 -53.21 -20.39
CA PHE A 8 19.78 -53.52 -21.82
C PHE A 8 18.50 -53.16 -22.62
N PHE A 9 18.44 -52.68 -23.87
CA PHE A 9 19.36 -52.17 -24.90
C PHE A 9 18.48 -51.81 -26.12
N MET A 10 18.87 -50.79 -26.88
CA MET A 10 18.95 -50.81 -28.36
C MET A 10 17.67 -50.92 -29.24
N GLY A 11 17.35 -49.80 -29.92
CA GLY A 11 17.78 -49.63 -31.31
C GLY A 11 16.72 -49.65 -32.44
N MET A 12 16.96 -48.75 -33.42
CA MET A 12 16.66 -48.81 -34.87
C MET A 12 15.39 -48.19 -35.49
N THR A 13 15.61 -46.99 -36.09
CA THR A 13 15.41 -46.58 -37.52
C THR A 13 14.06 -46.61 -38.24
N ILE A 14 13.61 -45.39 -38.63
CA ILE A 14 13.33 -44.83 -39.99
C ILE A 14 12.63 -45.72 -41.04
N ALA A 15 11.50 -45.24 -41.59
CA ALA A 15 11.29 -45.02 -43.04
C ALA A 15 9.93 -44.36 -43.36
N THR A 16 9.94 -43.49 -44.36
CA THR A 16 8.89 -42.61 -44.89
C THR A 16 8.17 -43.19 -46.14
N MET A 17 7.07 -42.52 -46.54
CA MET A 17 6.43 -42.47 -47.89
C MET A 17 5.47 -43.65 -48.26
N VAL A 18 4.30 -43.51 -48.94
CA VAL A 18 3.70 -42.41 -49.75
C VAL A 18 2.25 -42.73 -50.22
N LEU A 19 1.49 -41.66 -50.53
CA LEU A 19 0.36 -41.48 -51.50
C LEU A 19 -1.04 -42.12 -51.35
N GLY A 20 -2.05 -41.24 -51.48
CA GLY A 20 -2.99 -41.30 -52.61
C GLY A 20 -4.49 -41.20 -52.29
N GLY A 21 -5.11 -40.05 -52.61
CA GLY A 21 -6.58 -39.91 -52.66
C GLY A 21 -7.04 -38.50 -53.05
N CYS A 22 -7.11 -38.24 -54.36
CA CYS A 22 -7.63 -37.00 -54.95
C CYS A 22 -9.12 -37.20 -55.30
N GLY A 23 -9.95 -36.20 -54.99
CA GLY A 23 -11.35 -36.14 -55.39
C GLY A 23 -11.80 -34.67 -55.37
N ASP A 24 -11.89 -34.08 -56.56
CA ASP A 24 -12.03 -32.66 -56.83
C ASP A 24 -13.50 -32.31 -57.10
N LYS A 25 -14.04 -31.25 -56.45
CA LYS A 25 -14.89 -30.17 -57.00
C LYS A 25 -15.87 -29.51 -56.01
N GLU A 26 -15.89 -28.18 -56.14
CA GLU A 26 -16.93 -27.18 -55.82
C GLU A 26 -16.90 -26.42 -54.48
N ASN A 27 -16.40 -25.17 -54.63
CA ASN A 27 -16.70 -23.97 -53.86
C ASN A 27 -18.17 -23.84 -53.43
N ILE A 28 -18.45 -23.83 -52.13
CA ILE A 28 -19.38 -22.86 -51.50
C ILE A 28 -18.85 -22.47 -50.12
N SER A 29 -18.63 -21.17 -49.97
CA SER A 29 -18.25 -20.47 -48.76
C SER A 29 -19.35 -20.54 -47.70
N LYS A 30 -19.02 -20.99 -46.49
CA LYS A 30 -19.70 -20.56 -45.25
C LYS A 30 -18.65 -20.40 -44.16
N LYS A 31 -18.25 -19.14 -43.95
CA LYS A 31 -17.57 -18.66 -42.74
C LYS A 31 -18.59 -18.74 -41.61
N ASP A 32 -18.45 -19.73 -40.73
CA ASP A 32 -18.94 -19.59 -39.36
C ASP A 32 -17.98 -18.65 -38.64
N GLY A 33 -18.37 -17.37 -38.60
CA GLY A 33 -17.68 -16.35 -37.84
C GLY A 33 -17.83 -16.63 -36.34
N LYS A 34 -16.93 -17.44 -35.79
CA LYS A 34 -16.60 -17.34 -34.38
C LYS A 34 -15.73 -16.08 -34.25
N GLN A 35 -16.41 -14.97 -33.99
CA GLN A 35 -15.80 -13.72 -33.56
C GLN A 35 -15.03 -14.05 -32.28
N SER A 36 -13.73 -14.30 -32.44
CA SER A 36 -12.77 -14.16 -31.36
C SER A 36 -12.86 -12.69 -30.99
N GLU A 37 -13.58 -12.37 -29.93
CA GLU A 37 -13.27 -11.15 -29.18
C GLU A 37 -11.78 -11.27 -28.85
N SER A 38 -10.97 -10.49 -29.55
CA SER A 38 -9.63 -10.18 -29.09
C SER A 38 -9.83 -9.51 -27.75
N VAL A 39 -9.64 -10.25 -26.66
CA VAL A 39 -9.40 -9.65 -25.36
C VAL A 39 -8.14 -8.82 -25.57
N GLU A 40 -8.30 -7.50 -25.71
CA GLU A 40 -7.18 -6.59 -25.56
C GLU A 40 -6.62 -6.86 -24.16
N ASP A 41 -5.35 -7.30 -24.09
CA ASP A 41 -4.68 -7.50 -22.81
C ASP A 41 -4.69 -6.16 -22.08
N LYS A 42 -5.57 -6.02 -21.08
CA LYS A 42 -5.64 -4.81 -20.27
C LYS A 42 -4.29 -4.59 -19.60
N LYS A 43 -3.81 -3.36 -19.62
CA LYS A 43 -2.63 -2.99 -18.82
C LYS A 43 -2.96 -3.24 -17.35
N THR A 44 -2.13 -4.03 -16.69
CA THR A 44 -2.21 -4.23 -15.24
C THR A 44 -1.57 -3.04 -14.52
N PHE A 45 -2.20 -2.58 -13.45
CA PHE A 45 -1.66 -1.57 -12.53
C PHE A 45 -1.64 -2.17 -11.12
N THR A 46 -0.43 -2.44 -10.63
CA THR A 46 -0.20 -3.14 -9.36
C THR A 46 0.10 -2.13 -8.25
N VAL A 47 -0.83 -1.98 -7.32
CA VAL A 47 -0.68 -1.06 -6.18
C VAL A 47 -0.15 -1.83 -4.98
N GLY A 48 1.01 -1.40 -4.46
CA GLY A 48 1.55 -1.87 -3.19
C GLY A 48 0.97 -1.09 -2.01
N PHE A 49 0.48 -1.81 -1.00
CA PHE A 49 -0.09 -1.24 0.21
C PHE A 49 0.16 -2.15 1.43
N ASP A 50 0.16 -1.57 2.63
CA ASP A 50 0.05 -2.33 3.88
C ASP A 50 -1.43 -2.67 4.14
N ALA A 51 -1.76 -3.95 4.30
CA ALA A 51 -3.13 -4.41 4.52
C ALA A 51 -3.66 -4.17 5.94
N GLU A 52 -2.86 -3.55 6.81
CA GLU A 52 -3.18 -3.26 8.20
C GLU A 52 -3.19 -1.75 8.48
N TYR A 53 -3.42 -0.93 7.43
CA TYR A 53 -3.32 0.53 7.45
C TYR A 53 -4.64 1.25 7.11
N PRO A 54 -5.73 1.05 7.89
CA PRO A 54 -6.97 1.77 7.70
C PRO A 54 -6.86 3.25 8.11
N PRO A 55 -7.62 4.17 7.49
CA PRO A 55 -8.68 3.92 6.51
C PRO A 55 -8.19 3.88 5.06
N TYR A 56 -6.88 3.89 4.80
CA TYR A 56 -6.31 4.10 3.46
C TYR A 56 -6.27 2.82 2.62
N GLY A 57 -5.73 1.74 3.18
CA GLY A 57 -5.68 0.44 2.54
C GLY A 57 -5.64 -0.63 3.62
N TYR A 58 -6.58 -1.55 3.59
CA TYR A 58 -6.70 -2.58 4.61
C TYR A 58 -7.58 -3.74 4.13
N MET A 59 -7.49 -4.87 4.83
CA MET A 59 -8.42 -5.97 4.66
C MET A 59 -9.66 -5.79 5.54
N ASP A 60 -10.85 -5.81 4.96
CA ASP A 60 -12.11 -5.72 5.70
C ASP A 60 -12.50 -7.07 6.36
N GLU A 61 -13.61 -7.07 7.08
CA GLU A 61 -14.14 -8.26 7.75
C GLU A 61 -14.58 -9.38 6.78
N ASN A 62 -14.81 -9.05 5.50
CA ASN A 62 -15.17 -10.01 4.46
C ASN A 62 -13.93 -10.63 3.79
N GLY A 63 -12.73 -10.14 4.11
CA GLY A 63 -11.48 -10.56 3.49
C GLY A 63 -11.16 -9.82 2.19
N GLU A 64 -11.84 -8.71 1.91
CA GLU A 64 -11.62 -7.89 0.72
C GLU A 64 -10.70 -6.71 1.02
N TYR A 65 -9.82 -6.37 0.07
CA TYR A 65 -8.95 -5.21 0.20
C TYR A 65 -9.67 -3.92 -0.21
N THR A 66 -9.83 -3.03 0.76
CA THR A 66 -10.58 -1.77 0.66
C THR A 66 -9.84 -0.63 1.37
N GLY A 67 -10.43 0.56 1.36
CA GLY A 67 -9.85 1.78 1.89
C GLY A 67 -9.83 2.91 0.87
N PHE A 68 -9.64 4.13 1.36
CA PHE A 68 -9.66 5.34 0.55
C PHE A 68 -8.71 5.27 -0.65
N ASP A 69 -7.47 4.84 -0.44
CA ASP A 69 -6.45 4.77 -1.49
C ASP A 69 -6.73 3.65 -2.49
N LEU A 70 -7.20 2.49 -2.02
CA LEU A 70 -7.47 1.36 -2.90
C LEU A 70 -8.71 1.60 -3.77
N GLU A 71 -9.74 2.27 -3.24
CA GLU A 71 -10.91 2.66 -4.04
C GLU A 71 -10.62 3.84 -4.96
N LEU A 72 -9.72 4.75 -4.58
CA LEU A 72 -9.26 5.81 -5.46
C LEU A 72 -8.40 5.24 -6.60
N ALA A 73 -7.54 4.26 -6.34
CA ALA A 73 -6.80 3.53 -7.37
C ALA A 73 -7.71 2.76 -8.32
N GLU A 74 -8.81 2.22 -7.81
CA GLU A 74 -9.85 1.54 -8.61
C GLU A 74 -10.51 2.53 -9.58
N ALA A 75 -10.91 3.70 -9.10
CA ALA A 75 -11.46 4.76 -9.95
C ALA A 75 -10.48 5.25 -11.03
N VAL A 76 -9.18 5.36 -10.71
CA VAL A 76 -8.13 5.66 -11.71
C VAL A 76 -8.05 4.56 -12.77
N CYS A 77 -8.03 3.29 -12.37
CA CYS A 77 -7.99 2.18 -13.31
C CYS A 77 -9.22 2.11 -14.21
N GLU A 78 -10.41 2.48 -13.70
CA GLU A 78 -11.63 2.56 -14.49
C GLU A 78 -11.55 3.61 -15.61
N LEU A 79 -10.95 4.78 -15.34
CA LEU A 79 -10.74 5.84 -16.34
C LEU A 79 -9.80 5.39 -17.47
N GLU A 80 -8.77 4.64 -17.11
CA GLU A 80 -7.73 4.20 -18.04
C GLU A 80 -8.03 2.84 -18.70
N GLY A 81 -9.08 2.13 -18.25
CA GLY A 81 -9.40 0.78 -18.67
C GLY A 81 -8.38 -0.28 -18.22
N TRP A 82 -7.63 0.01 -17.16
CA TRP A 82 -6.61 -0.87 -16.58
C TRP A 82 -7.24 -1.96 -15.69
N GLU A 83 -6.48 -3.02 -15.47
CA GLU A 83 -6.78 -4.02 -14.43
C GLU A 83 -6.03 -3.66 -13.15
N LEU A 84 -6.76 -3.32 -12.08
CA LEU A 84 -6.17 -3.06 -10.77
C LEU A 84 -5.77 -4.38 -10.10
N VAL A 85 -4.51 -4.46 -9.66
CA VAL A 85 -4.03 -5.51 -8.75
C VAL A 85 -3.68 -4.86 -7.42
N LYS A 86 -4.49 -5.14 -6.40
CA LYS A 86 -4.23 -4.75 -5.01
C LYS A 86 -3.24 -5.76 -4.43
N LYS A 87 -1.97 -5.36 -4.26
CA LYS A 87 -0.92 -6.23 -3.74
C LYS A 87 -0.52 -5.84 -2.30
N PRO A 88 -0.96 -6.59 -1.28
CA PRO A 88 -0.51 -6.37 0.09
C PRO A 88 0.99 -6.67 0.18
N ILE A 89 1.72 -5.83 0.90
CA ILE A 89 3.17 -5.96 1.12
C ILE A 89 3.49 -5.77 2.60
N ASN A 90 4.64 -6.29 3.04
CA ASN A 90 5.22 -5.81 4.29
C ASN A 90 5.79 -4.41 4.05
N TRP A 91 5.42 -3.44 4.87
CA TRP A 91 5.83 -2.05 4.69
C TRP A 91 7.35 -1.84 4.71
N ASP A 92 8.09 -2.69 5.46
CA ASP A 92 9.56 -2.70 5.49
C ASP A 92 10.17 -3.13 4.14
N SER A 93 9.39 -3.80 3.29
CA SER A 93 9.83 -4.28 1.97
C SER A 93 9.40 -3.40 0.79
N LYS A 94 8.68 -2.29 1.03
CA LYS A 94 8.05 -1.47 -0.01
C LYS A 94 9.02 -0.98 -1.09
N ASP A 95 10.21 -0.57 -0.70
CA ASP A 95 11.23 -0.05 -1.62
C ASP A 95 11.77 -1.15 -2.54
N MET A 96 11.93 -2.37 -2.00
CA MET A 96 12.38 -3.53 -2.77
C MET A 96 11.31 -3.96 -3.78
N GLU A 97 10.05 -4.02 -3.36
CA GLU A 97 8.92 -4.37 -4.21
C GLU A 97 8.78 -3.36 -5.36
N LEU A 98 8.88 -2.05 -5.06
CA LEU A 98 8.83 -0.99 -6.07
C LEU A 98 10.02 -1.04 -7.02
N ASN A 99 11.24 -1.18 -6.50
CA ASN A 99 12.45 -1.18 -7.32
C ASN A 99 12.56 -2.40 -8.23
N SER A 100 12.07 -3.56 -7.79
CA SER A 100 12.01 -4.78 -8.59
C SER A 100 10.92 -4.75 -9.67
N GLY A 101 9.98 -3.79 -9.61
CA GLY A 101 8.82 -3.71 -10.49
C GLY A 101 7.72 -4.71 -10.13
N ALA A 102 7.75 -5.23 -8.90
CA ALA A 102 6.73 -6.13 -8.38
C ALA A 102 5.47 -5.38 -7.92
N ILE A 103 5.57 -4.06 -7.76
CA ILE A 103 4.47 -3.08 -7.68
C ILE A 103 4.83 -1.90 -8.61
N ASP A 104 3.81 -1.23 -9.14
CA ASP A 104 3.96 -0.05 -10.01
C ASP A 104 4.02 1.25 -9.21
N CYS A 105 3.35 1.28 -8.05
CA CYS A 105 3.39 2.37 -7.10
C CYS A 105 3.16 1.88 -5.65
N ILE A 106 3.53 2.74 -4.71
CA ILE A 106 3.15 2.67 -3.30
C ILE A 106 2.00 3.66 -3.10
N TRP A 107 0.83 3.17 -2.70
CA TRP A 107 -0.34 4.01 -2.48
C TRP A 107 -1.13 3.54 -1.26
N ASN A 108 -0.71 4.02 -0.09
CA ASN A 108 -1.29 3.64 1.20
C ASN A 108 -0.88 4.64 2.30
N GLY A 109 -1.41 5.86 2.24
CA GLY A 109 -1.05 6.94 3.16
C GLY A 109 0.45 7.22 3.18
N PHE A 110 1.08 7.27 2.00
CA PHE A 110 2.54 7.32 1.90
C PHE A 110 3.06 8.75 2.03
N THR A 111 3.69 9.05 3.17
CA THR A 111 4.33 10.33 3.46
C THR A 111 5.37 10.70 2.41
N MET A 112 5.20 11.87 1.79
CA MET A 112 6.16 12.41 0.81
C MET A 112 7.33 13.15 1.45
N ASN A 113 7.09 13.83 2.58
CA ASN A 113 8.05 14.75 3.18
C ASN A 113 9.27 14.00 3.70
N GLY A 114 10.46 14.48 3.33
CA GLY A 114 11.74 13.85 3.66
C GLY A 114 12.13 12.70 2.71
N ARG A 115 11.28 12.37 1.74
CA ARG A 115 11.48 11.25 0.79
C ARG A 115 11.45 11.71 -0.67
N GLU A 116 11.34 13.01 -0.93
CA GLU A 116 11.15 13.57 -2.27
C GLU A 116 12.29 13.21 -3.25
N GLU A 117 13.48 12.96 -2.72
CA GLU A 117 14.64 12.55 -3.50
C GLU A 117 14.71 11.03 -3.73
N GLU A 118 13.83 10.23 -3.14
CA GLU A 118 13.86 8.76 -3.24
C GLU A 118 12.84 8.22 -4.24
N TYR A 119 11.78 8.99 -4.51
CA TYR A 119 10.64 8.59 -5.34
C TYR A 119 10.32 9.64 -6.40
N THR A 120 9.47 9.26 -7.33
CA THR A 120 8.67 10.22 -8.09
C THR A 120 7.30 10.28 -7.45
N PHE A 121 6.90 11.43 -6.89
CA PHE A 121 5.63 11.57 -6.20
C PHE A 121 4.55 12.20 -7.09
N SER A 122 3.30 11.79 -6.85
CA SER A 122 2.12 12.52 -7.33
C SER A 122 2.00 13.90 -6.67
N THR A 123 1.01 14.66 -7.11
CA THR A 123 0.50 15.78 -6.30
C THR A 123 0.03 15.22 -4.95
N PRO A 124 0.38 15.85 -3.81
CA PRO A 124 -0.11 15.40 -2.52
C PRO A 124 -1.63 15.50 -2.44
N TYR A 125 -2.27 14.50 -1.82
CA TYR A 125 -3.73 14.34 -1.81
C TYR A 125 -4.36 14.34 -0.41
N VAL A 126 -3.56 14.20 0.65
CA VAL A 126 -4.00 14.25 2.05
C VAL A 126 -2.98 15.03 2.87
N ASP A 127 -3.43 15.97 3.67
CA ASP A 127 -2.66 16.56 4.78
C ASP A 127 -2.76 15.63 6.00
N ASN A 128 -1.61 15.26 6.56
CA ASN A 128 -1.46 14.33 7.67
C ASN A 128 -0.61 14.96 8.80
N SER A 129 -0.58 14.29 9.94
CA SER A 129 0.28 14.64 11.07
C SER A 129 0.68 13.39 11.81
N GLN A 130 1.94 13.28 12.24
CA GLN A 130 2.34 12.24 13.17
C GLN A 130 1.93 12.66 14.59
N VAL A 131 1.23 11.78 15.28
CA VAL A 131 0.69 12.02 16.63
C VAL A 131 1.12 10.92 17.59
N ILE A 132 0.84 11.16 18.87
CA ILE A 132 1.05 10.18 19.93
C ILE A 132 -0.29 9.69 20.46
N VAL A 133 -0.50 8.38 20.44
CA VAL A 133 -1.64 7.71 21.09
C VAL A 133 -1.20 7.10 22.41
N VAL A 134 -1.97 7.32 23.45
CA VAL A 134 -1.77 6.74 24.79
C VAL A 134 -3.06 6.15 25.32
N ALA A 135 -2.96 5.25 26.31
CA ALA A 135 -4.15 4.87 27.08
C ALA A 135 -4.65 6.06 27.92
N GLU A 136 -5.96 6.32 27.97
CA GLU A 136 -6.54 7.43 28.76
C GLU A 136 -6.13 7.35 30.24
N LYS A 137 -6.10 6.13 30.78
CA LYS A 137 -5.70 5.85 32.17
C LYS A 137 -4.24 6.19 32.49
N SER A 138 -3.40 6.45 31.48
CA SER A 138 -1.99 6.83 31.68
C SER A 138 -1.86 8.21 32.33
N GLY A 139 -2.84 9.10 32.10
CA GLY A 139 -2.79 10.49 32.54
C GLY A 139 -1.81 11.38 31.77
N MET A 140 -1.12 10.85 30.74
CA MET A 140 -0.20 11.62 29.88
C MET A 140 -0.99 12.59 28.99
N LYS A 141 -0.42 13.79 28.78
CA LYS A 141 -1.07 14.89 28.05
C LYS A 141 -0.15 15.60 27.06
N THR A 142 1.16 15.61 27.31
CA THR A 142 2.14 16.32 26.49
C THR A 142 3.24 15.36 26.02
N LEU A 143 4.05 15.78 25.05
CA LEU A 143 5.19 14.99 24.60
C LEU A 143 6.24 14.82 25.71
N GLU A 144 6.35 15.79 26.63
CA GLU A 144 7.25 15.72 27.79
C GLU A 144 6.95 14.53 28.73
N ASP A 145 5.68 14.13 28.82
CA ASP A 145 5.25 12.99 29.65
C ASP A 145 5.79 11.63 29.14
N LEU A 146 6.33 11.59 27.90
CA LEU A 146 6.96 10.41 27.31
C LEU A 146 8.38 10.15 27.85
N GLN A 147 8.93 11.05 28.65
CA GLN A 147 10.24 10.84 29.27
C GLN A 147 10.24 9.56 30.13
N GLY A 148 11.15 8.65 29.81
CA GLY A 148 11.30 7.35 30.46
C GLY A 148 10.17 6.37 30.14
N LYS A 149 9.40 6.60 29.08
CA LYS A 149 8.32 5.73 28.60
C LYS A 149 8.73 4.90 27.39
N SER A 150 8.05 3.78 27.21
CA SER A 150 8.19 2.94 26.03
C SER A 150 7.25 3.40 24.92
N VAL A 151 7.81 3.75 23.78
CA VAL A 151 7.06 4.25 22.61
C VAL A 151 7.16 3.25 21.48
N GLY A 152 6.03 2.91 20.88
CA GLY A 152 5.97 2.00 19.73
C GLY A 152 5.76 2.76 18.44
N VAL A 153 6.31 2.24 17.36
CA VAL A 153 6.23 2.84 16.02
C VAL A 153 6.29 1.74 14.96
N GLN A 154 5.70 1.95 13.80
CA GLN A 154 5.82 0.98 12.71
C GLN A 154 7.23 1.04 12.09
N ALA A 155 7.81 -0.11 11.78
CA ALA A 155 9.09 -0.22 11.07
C ALA A 155 9.02 0.48 9.70
N ALA A 156 10.09 1.18 9.33
CA ALA A 156 10.20 1.92 8.06
C ALA A 156 9.08 2.97 7.80
N SER A 157 8.43 3.46 8.86
CA SER A 157 7.41 4.52 8.81
C SER A 157 8.03 5.91 8.86
N ALA A 158 7.26 6.92 8.45
CA ALA A 158 7.70 8.32 8.57
C ALA A 158 7.83 8.76 10.04
N ALA A 159 6.98 8.22 10.94
CA ALA A 159 7.12 8.41 12.38
C ALA A 159 8.48 7.92 12.91
N LEU A 160 8.95 6.75 12.43
CA LEU A 160 10.26 6.22 12.82
C LEU A 160 11.39 7.12 12.32
N ASP A 161 11.35 7.50 11.04
CA ASP A 161 12.34 8.40 10.43
C ASP A 161 12.39 9.73 11.20
N LEU A 162 11.23 10.30 11.53
CA LEU A 162 11.09 11.53 12.30
C LEU A 162 11.71 11.41 13.70
N LEU A 163 11.41 10.34 14.42
CA LEU A 163 11.95 10.08 15.78
C LEU A 163 13.45 9.75 15.77
N GLN A 164 14.01 9.34 14.63
CA GLN A 164 15.44 9.08 14.47
C GLN A 164 16.23 10.27 13.92
N SER A 165 15.56 11.25 13.32
CA SER A 165 16.21 12.37 12.63
C SER A 165 16.71 13.47 13.59
N GLU A 166 18.00 13.83 13.42
CA GLU A 166 18.66 14.99 14.06
C GLU A 166 18.53 16.28 13.24
N GLU A 167 17.92 16.21 12.05
CA GLU A 167 17.74 17.37 11.17
C GLU A 167 16.69 18.34 11.71
N GLU A 168 16.63 19.55 11.13
CA GLU A 168 15.62 20.53 11.50
C GLU A 168 14.21 19.98 11.26
N GLY A 169 13.38 19.96 12.31
CA GLY A 169 12.07 19.33 12.30
C GLY A 169 12.04 17.86 12.74
N GLY A 170 13.21 17.22 12.88
CA GLY A 170 13.35 15.89 13.48
C GLY A 170 13.05 15.87 14.98
N GLN A 171 12.70 14.69 15.50
CA GLN A 171 12.27 14.46 16.89
C GLN A 171 13.27 13.59 17.68
N LYS A 172 14.53 13.49 17.24
CA LYS A 172 15.54 12.67 17.91
C LYS A 172 15.77 13.06 19.38
N ALA A 173 15.75 14.36 19.69
CA ALA A 173 15.92 14.83 21.06
C ALA A 173 14.79 14.36 21.99
N LEU A 174 13.56 14.29 21.49
CA LEU A 174 12.41 13.72 22.21
C LEU A 174 12.58 12.21 22.36
N ALA A 175 12.91 11.51 21.26
CA ALA A 175 13.08 10.06 21.26
C ALA A 175 14.17 9.57 22.21
N ASP A 176 15.25 10.35 22.38
CA ASP A 176 16.33 10.06 23.33
C ASP A 176 15.88 10.14 24.81
N THR A 177 14.71 10.71 25.09
CA THR A 177 14.13 10.71 26.43
C THR A 177 13.36 9.41 26.74
N PHE A 178 13.00 8.63 25.74
CA PHE A 178 12.21 7.41 25.90
C PHE A 178 13.02 6.33 26.64
N SER A 179 12.35 5.43 27.36
CA SER A 179 13.01 4.24 27.89
C SER A 179 13.31 3.22 26.80
N ALA A 180 12.46 3.18 25.76
CA ALA A 180 12.62 2.33 24.59
C ALA A 180 11.80 2.90 23.42
N LEU A 181 12.34 2.77 22.20
CA LEU A 181 11.59 2.92 20.95
C LEU A 181 11.46 1.52 20.32
N ASN A 182 10.23 1.01 20.27
CA ASN A 182 9.94 -0.35 19.82
C ASN A 182 9.34 -0.32 18.42
N GLU A 183 9.96 -1.03 17.50
CA GLU A 183 9.47 -1.16 16.13
C GLU A 183 8.50 -2.34 16.00
N PHE A 184 7.40 -2.12 15.28
CA PHE A 184 6.37 -3.12 14.99
C PHE A 184 6.20 -3.28 13.49
N ALA A 185 5.84 -4.48 13.04
CA ALA A 185 5.49 -4.69 11.63
C ALA A 185 4.22 -3.91 11.24
N ASP A 186 3.28 -3.82 12.18
CA ASP A 186 1.96 -3.24 11.97
C ASP A 186 1.40 -2.59 13.24
N TYR A 187 0.45 -1.67 13.05
CA TYR A 187 -0.15 -0.95 14.17
C TYR A 187 -1.12 -1.82 15.00
N ASN A 188 -1.71 -2.88 14.46
CA ASN A 188 -2.61 -3.73 15.24
C ASN A 188 -1.88 -4.47 16.36
N THR A 189 -0.68 -4.97 16.07
CA THR A 189 0.24 -5.55 17.05
C THR A 189 0.65 -4.48 18.07
N ALA A 190 1.03 -3.29 17.62
CA ALA A 190 1.46 -2.20 18.48
C ALA A 190 0.33 -1.75 19.46
N PHE A 191 -0.90 -1.64 18.98
CA PHE A 191 -2.08 -1.36 19.82
C PHE A 191 -2.39 -2.50 20.81
N THR A 192 -2.10 -3.75 20.45
CA THR A 192 -2.27 -4.90 21.35
C THR A 192 -1.29 -4.81 22.53
N GLU A 193 -0.04 -4.43 22.29
CA GLU A 193 0.95 -4.21 23.36
C GLU A 193 0.59 -3.00 24.24
N LEU A 194 0.08 -1.92 23.63
CA LEU A 194 -0.44 -0.76 24.36
C LEU A 194 -1.63 -1.15 25.26
N GLN A 195 -2.55 -1.97 24.75
CA GLN A 195 -3.69 -2.48 25.51
C GLN A 195 -3.25 -3.36 26.70
N ALA A 196 -2.24 -4.20 26.49
CA ALA A 196 -1.66 -5.05 27.52
C ALA A 196 -0.88 -4.26 28.59
N GLY A 197 -0.52 -3.01 28.30
CA GLY A 197 0.34 -2.17 29.16
C GLY A 197 1.81 -2.56 29.10
N ALA A 198 2.21 -3.30 28.05
CA ALA A 198 3.60 -3.57 27.73
C ALA A 198 4.26 -2.42 26.97
N LEU A 199 3.45 -1.50 26.44
CA LEU A 199 3.84 -0.28 25.77
C LEU A 199 3.10 0.91 26.39
N ASP A 200 3.76 2.06 26.52
CA ASP A 200 3.15 3.26 27.13
C ASP A 200 2.47 4.17 26.09
N ALA A 201 3.02 4.25 24.88
CA ALA A 201 2.55 5.15 23.83
C ALA A 201 2.84 4.61 22.41
N LEU A 202 2.12 5.12 21.41
CA LEU A 202 2.32 4.83 19.99
C LEU A 202 2.55 6.12 19.20
N ALA A 203 3.59 6.17 18.38
CA ALA A 203 3.79 7.19 17.35
C ALA A 203 3.19 6.71 16.02
N ILE A 204 2.22 7.47 15.51
CA ILE A 204 1.30 7.01 14.46
C ILE A 204 0.68 8.20 13.72
N ASP A 205 0.33 7.98 12.46
CA ASP A 205 -0.42 8.92 11.64
C ASP A 205 -1.82 9.20 12.17
N VAL A 206 -2.24 10.47 12.18
CA VAL A 206 -3.51 10.90 12.79
C VAL A 206 -4.73 10.20 12.18
N GLY A 207 -4.75 9.97 10.87
CA GLY A 207 -5.85 9.26 10.19
C GLY A 207 -5.98 7.81 10.67
N VAL A 208 -4.85 7.11 10.82
CA VAL A 208 -4.81 5.72 11.30
C VAL A 208 -5.14 5.67 12.80
N ALA A 209 -4.61 6.61 13.59
CA ALA A 209 -4.93 6.74 15.01
C ALA A 209 -6.43 6.91 15.24
N ASN A 210 -7.07 7.83 14.52
CA ASN A 210 -8.51 8.07 14.64
C ASN A 210 -9.33 6.82 14.30
N TYR A 211 -8.99 6.12 13.22
CA TYR A 211 -9.66 4.87 12.86
C TYR A 211 -9.48 3.78 13.93
N GLN A 212 -8.24 3.58 14.39
CA GLN A 212 -7.91 2.55 15.38
C GLN A 212 -8.61 2.80 16.72
N ILE A 213 -8.62 4.04 17.20
CA ILE A 213 -9.33 4.41 18.42
C ILE A 213 -10.84 4.19 18.25
N LYS A 214 -11.43 4.64 17.14
CA LYS A 214 -12.85 4.46 16.87
C LYS A 214 -13.26 2.98 16.82
N SER A 215 -12.45 2.14 16.17
CA SER A 215 -12.74 0.69 16.04
C SER A 215 -12.58 -0.08 17.36
N ARG A 216 -11.69 0.36 18.25
CA ARG A 216 -11.40 -0.29 19.53
C ARG A 216 -12.31 0.19 20.67
N GLY A 217 -12.88 1.38 20.55
CA GLY A 217 -13.75 2.00 21.54
C GLY A 217 -13.01 2.92 22.52
N GLU A 218 -13.62 3.17 23.67
CA GLU A 218 -13.08 4.07 24.70
C GLU A 218 -11.77 3.55 25.33
N GLY A 219 -11.00 4.45 25.96
CA GLY A 219 -9.79 4.10 26.71
C GLY A 219 -8.47 4.50 26.06
N TYR A 220 -8.51 5.17 24.92
CA TYR A 220 -7.34 5.72 24.22
C TYR A 220 -7.57 7.20 23.90
N GLN A 221 -6.49 7.98 23.92
CA GLN A 221 -6.50 9.39 23.54
C GLN A 221 -5.29 9.71 22.68
N ILE A 222 -5.47 10.66 21.77
CA ILE A 222 -4.39 11.32 21.04
C ILE A 222 -3.93 12.52 21.88
N LEU A 223 -2.62 12.69 22.06
CA LEU A 223 -2.09 13.90 22.72
C LEU A 223 -2.37 15.14 21.87
N GLU A 224 -2.58 16.29 22.50
CA GLU A 224 -2.87 17.55 21.76
C GLU A 224 -1.67 18.01 20.92
N GLU A 225 -0.46 17.71 21.36
CA GLU A 225 0.79 18.02 20.67
C GLU A 225 1.07 16.98 19.56
N THR A 226 1.30 17.47 18.34
CA THR A 226 1.74 16.68 17.18
C THR A 226 3.27 16.59 17.13
N LEU A 227 3.81 15.50 16.61
CA LEU A 227 5.25 15.36 16.34
C LEU A 227 5.69 16.17 15.11
N ASN A 228 4.89 16.17 14.04
CA ASN A 228 5.07 16.98 12.84
C ASN A 228 3.74 17.09 12.07
N THR A 229 3.78 17.83 10.96
CA THR A 229 2.76 17.85 9.92
C THR A 229 3.41 17.42 8.61
N GLU A 230 2.66 16.72 7.77
CA GLU A 230 3.18 16.13 6.55
C GLU A 230 2.06 15.91 5.53
N GLN A 231 2.41 15.45 4.33
CA GLN A 231 1.46 15.21 3.25
C GLN A 231 1.66 13.81 2.67
N TYR A 232 0.55 13.20 2.26
CA TYR A 232 0.58 11.95 1.53
C TYR A 232 0.54 12.19 0.03
N ALA A 233 1.35 11.43 -0.69
CA ALA A 233 1.35 11.36 -2.13
C ALA A 233 1.52 9.90 -2.59
N ILE A 234 1.25 9.64 -3.87
CA ILE A 234 1.46 8.34 -4.47
C ILE A 234 2.93 8.23 -4.85
N GLY A 235 3.62 7.22 -4.33
CA GLY A 235 5.04 7.00 -4.56
C GLY A 235 5.27 6.10 -5.78
N PHE A 236 5.87 6.63 -6.84
CA PHE A 236 6.33 5.86 -7.98
C PHE A 236 7.84 5.66 -7.93
N LYS A 237 8.32 4.64 -8.65
CA LYS A 237 9.77 4.40 -8.79
C LYS A 237 10.45 5.67 -9.32
N LYS A 238 11.55 6.10 -8.70
CA LYS A 238 12.29 7.31 -9.09
C LYS A 238 12.55 7.34 -10.59
N GLY A 239 12.12 8.44 -11.22
CA GLY A 239 12.25 8.66 -12.67
C GLY A 239 11.05 8.19 -13.49
N ASN A 240 10.05 7.53 -12.91
CA ASN A 240 8.83 7.11 -13.60
C ASN A 240 7.81 8.25 -13.68
N GLN A 241 8.20 9.35 -14.32
CA GLN A 241 7.37 10.54 -14.44
C GLN A 241 6.13 10.30 -15.31
N GLU A 242 6.25 9.46 -16.35
CA GLU A 242 5.15 9.18 -17.28
C GLU A 242 3.93 8.58 -16.56
N LEU A 243 4.14 7.57 -15.70
CA LEU A 243 3.05 6.96 -14.95
C LEU A 243 2.48 7.94 -13.90
N CYS A 244 3.35 8.70 -13.24
CA CYS A 244 2.93 9.73 -12.29
C CYS A 244 2.03 10.80 -12.95
N ASP A 245 2.39 11.26 -14.14
CA ASP A 245 1.63 12.27 -14.88
C ASP A 245 0.26 11.76 -15.32
N VAL A 246 0.15 10.49 -15.74
CA VAL A 246 -1.14 9.86 -16.06
C VAL A 246 -2.04 9.83 -14.82
N VAL A 247 -1.52 9.31 -13.70
CA VAL A 247 -2.30 9.22 -12.46
C VAL A 247 -2.70 10.60 -11.94
N ASN A 248 -1.81 11.60 -11.99
CA ASN A 248 -2.15 12.99 -11.63
C ASN A 248 -3.28 13.56 -12.50
N ALA A 249 -3.29 13.27 -13.80
CA ALA A 249 -4.34 13.72 -14.70
C ALA A 249 -5.69 13.09 -14.34
N ASP A 250 -5.71 11.82 -13.91
CA ASP A 250 -6.93 11.13 -13.49
C ASP A 250 -7.42 11.59 -12.12
N LEU A 251 -6.52 11.77 -11.16
CA LEU A 251 -6.87 12.38 -9.86
C LEU A 251 -7.54 13.75 -10.05
N LYS A 252 -7.07 14.54 -11.02
CA LYS A 252 -7.72 15.80 -11.37
C LYS A 252 -9.14 15.60 -11.90
N LYS A 253 -9.38 14.66 -12.82
CA LYS A 253 -10.73 14.36 -13.33
C LYS A 253 -11.67 13.88 -12.20
N LEU A 254 -11.17 13.02 -11.31
CA LEU A 254 -11.90 12.48 -10.16
C LEU A 254 -12.15 13.52 -9.06
N THR A 255 -11.34 14.57 -9.03
CA THR A 255 -11.61 15.76 -8.21
C THR A 255 -12.77 16.54 -8.83
N GLU A 256 -12.69 16.84 -10.12
CA GLU A 256 -13.67 17.64 -10.87
C GLU A 256 -15.08 17.00 -10.90
N ASP A 257 -15.18 15.67 -10.91
CA ASP A 257 -16.46 14.94 -10.90
C ASP A 257 -17.01 14.63 -9.48
N GLY A 258 -16.25 14.99 -8.45
CA GLY A 258 -16.61 14.80 -7.04
C GLY A 258 -16.46 13.38 -6.51
N THR A 259 -15.79 12.47 -7.23
CA THR A 259 -15.52 11.10 -6.76
C THR A 259 -14.63 11.11 -5.52
N ILE A 260 -13.54 11.89 -5.54
CA ILE A 260 -12.62 11.99 -4.39
C ILE A 260 -13.35 12.49 -3.13
N ALA A 261 -14.21 13.51 -3.27
CA ALA A 261 -14.98 14.03 -2.14
C ALA A 261 -15.91 12.97 -1.52
N LYS A 262 -16.60 12.18 -2.35
CA LYS A 262 -17.47 11.09 -1.87
C LYS A 262 -16.68 9.99 -1.16
N LEU A 263 -15.51 9.62 -1.68
CA LEU A 263 -14.62 8.66 -1.02
C LEU A 263 -14.12 9.22 0.31
N ALA A 264 -13.70 10.48 0.33
CA ALA A 264 -13.21 11.13 1.55
C ALA A 264 -14.30 11.22 2.64
N GLU A 265 -15.56 11.48 2.26
CA GLU A 265 -16.70 11.42 3.17
C GLU A 265 -16.96 9.99 3.68
N LYS A 266 -16.95 8.99 2.79
CA LYS A 266 -17.13 7.57 3.15
C LYS A 266 -16.11 7.10 4.20
N TYR A 267 -14.87 7.57 4.08
CA TYR A 267 -13.77 7.21 4.97
C TYR A 267 -13.51 8.22 6.09
N GLU A 268 -14.37 9.23 6.24
CA GLU A 268 -14.31 10.26 7.28
C GLU A 268 -12.98 11.05 7.32
N ILE A 269 -12.35 11.24 6.15
CA ILE A 269 -11.10 12.01 5.98
C ILE A 269 -11.28 13.28 5.13
N ALA A 270 -12.52 13.72 4.91
CA ALA A 270 -12.84 14.87 4.05
C ALA A 270 -12.10 16.17 4.42
N ASP A 271 -11.85 16.40 5.71
CA ASP A 271 -11.12 17.57 6.19
C ASP A 271 -9.61 17.49 5.90
N MET A 272 -9.08 16.29 5.68
CA MET A 272 -7.67 16.03 5.43
C MET A 272 -7.33 16.04 3.93
N VAL A 273 -8.30 15.70 3.06
CA VAL A 273 -8.05 15.62 1.61
C VAL A 273 -7.81 17.02 1.02
N THR A 274 -6.73 17.15 0.24
CA THR A 274 -6.27 18.42 -0.34
C THR A 274 -6.76 18.64 -1.77
N LEU A 275 -7.10 17.57 -2.49
CA LEU A 275 -7.65 17.63 -3.84
C LEU A 275 -9.12 18.08 -3.80
N LYS A 276 -9.37 19.33 -4.22
CA LYS A 276 -10.68 20.00 -4.19
C LYS A 276 -10.95 20.79 -5.47
#